data_AF-A0A1A2XBA9-F1
#
_entry.id   AF-A0A1A2XBA9-F1
#
_cell.length_a   1.000
_cell.length_b   1.000
_cell.length_c   1.000
_cell.angle_alpha   90.00
_cell.angle_beta   90.00
_cell.angle_gamma   90.00
#
_symmetry.space_group_name_H-M   'P 1'
#
loop_
_entity.id
_entity.type
_entity.pdbx_description
1 polymer ?
#
loop_
_entity_poly.entity_id
_entity_poly.type
_entity_poly.pdbx_seq_one_letter_code
_entity_poly.pdbx_strand_id
1 'polypeptide(L)'
;MLRGGQVHHPAVIAEARRRGQDLQLRLADRITAFAGSMNFVWLHAALFGVWMLFLERSPWPTLTLAVSLEAIFLSTFVMIGQNRQAAFQQARADHDYQMEDLELKTNTELTREIHLLTQELHRRYIGPPN
;
A
#
# COMPACT_ATOMS: atom_id res chain seq x y z
N MET A 1 12.07 31.56 -46.24
CA MET A 1 12.84 30.75 -45.27
C MET A 1 12.14 30.85 -43.91
N LEU A 2 12.30 29.83 -43.05
CA LEU A 2 11.70 29.62 -41.71
C LEU A 2 10.46 28.70 -41.68
N ARG A 3 10.77 27.42 -41.46
CA ARG A 3 9.90 26.26 -41.30
C ARG A 3 9.88 25.88 -39.82
N GLY A 4 8.69 25.59 -39.28
CA GLY A 4 8.52 24.63 -38.18
C GLY A 4 8.43 25.23 -36.78
N GLY A 5 7.21 25.60 -36.37
CA GLY A 5 6.85 25.58 -34.95
C GLY A 5 7.05 24.16 -34.42
N GLN A 6 7.87 24.02 -33.38
CA GLN A 6 8.10 22.76 -32.69
C GLN A 6 6.82 22.34 -31.96
N VAL A 7 5.99 21.58 -32.65
CA VAL A 7 4.90 20.80 -32.04
C VAL A 7 5.58 19.76 -31.14
N HIS A 8 5.76 20.10 -29.87
CA HIS A 8 6.30 19.17 -28.88
C HIS A 8 5.36 17.98 -28.79
N HIS A 9 5.85 16.81 -29.19
CA HIS A 9 5.11 15.55 -29.25
C HIS A 9 4.41 15.30 -27.91
N PRO A 10 3.11 14.96 -27.86
CA PRO A 10 2.35 14.79 -26.61
C PRO A 10 2.95 13.72 -25.67
N ALA A 11 3.71 12.78 -26.24
CA ALA A 11 4.47 11.78 -25.49
C ALA A 11 5.59 12.41 -24.63
N VAL A 12 6.26 13.48 -25.08
CA VAL A 12 7.34 14.13 -24.33
C VAL A 12 6.80 14.94 -23.14
N ILE A 13 5.60 15.52 -23.29
CA ILE A 13 4.90 16.22 -22.20
C ILE A 13 4.37 15.21 -21.17
N ALA A 14 3.87 14.05 -21.63
CA ALA A 14 3.45 12.96 -20.75
C ALA A 14 4.63 12.32 -19.99
N GLU A 15 5.78 12.15 -20.65
CA GLU A 15 7.01 11.63 -20.04
C GLU A 15 7.60 12.62 -19.01
N ALA A 16 7.63 13.93 -19.33
CA ALA A 16 8.06 14.96 -18.39
C ALA A 16 7.13 15.05 -17.17
N ARG A 17 5.82 14.86 -17.38
CA ARG A 17 4.82 14.79 -16.30
C ARG A 17 5.00 13.54 -15.44
N ARG A 18 5.28 12.39 -16.04
CA ARG A 18 5.63 11.14 -15.33
C ARG A 18 6.88 11.31 -14.48
N ARG A 19 7.95 11.92 -14.99
CA ARG A 19 9.17 12.14 -14.20
C ARG A 19 8.97 13.09 -13.02
N GLY A 20 8.19 14.16 -13.20
CA GLY A 20 7.83 15.07 -12.11
C GLY A 20 6.95 14.38 -11.08
N GLN A 21 5.97 13.59 -11.53
CA GLN A 21 5.11 12.78 -10.67
C GLN A 21 5.90 11.71 -9.94
N ASP A 22 6.85 11.02 -10.56
CA ASP A 22 7.66 9.98 -9.93
C ASP A 22 8.52 10.53 -8.80
N LEU A 23 9.17 11.69 -8.98
CA LEU A 23 9.94 12.33 -7.92
C LEU A 23 9.04 12.80 -6.77
N GLN A 24 7.89 13.38 -7.09
CA GLN A 24 6.92 13.86 -6.11
C GLN A 24 6.28 12.69 -5.35
N LEU A 25 5.96 11.59 -6.03
CA LEU A 25 5.38 10.38 -5.47
C LEU A 25 6.39 9.71 -4.54
N ARG A 26 7.66 9.57 -4.97
CA ARG A 26 8.72 9.01 -4.11
C ARG A 26 9.00 9.88 -2.89
N LEU A 27 8.89 11.20 -3.02
CA LEU A 27 9.01 12.11 -1.88
C LEU A 27 7.79 11.99 -0.95
N ALA A 28 6.58 11.96 -1.50
CA ALA A 28 5.34 11.77 -0.75
C ALA A 28 5.32 10.42 -0.01
N ASP A 29 5.78 9.34 -0.64
CA ASP A 29 5.93 8.02 -0.03
C ASP A 29 6.95 8.05 1.09
N ARG A 30 8.06 8.77 0.93
CA ARG A 30 9.06 8.97 1.99
C ARG A 30 8.50 9.75 3.17
N ILE A 31 7.74 10.81 2.91
CA ILE A 31 7.10 11.61 3.97
C ILE A 31 6.04 10.79 4.68
N THR A 32 5.23 10.03 3.94
CA THR A 32 4.20 9.13 4.50
C THR A 32 4.84 8.02 5.32
N ALA A 33 5.90 7.38 4.83
CA ALA A 33 6.65 6.38 5.57
C ALA A 33 7.32 6.96 6.81
N PHE A 34 7.82 8.20 6.73
CA PHE A 34 8.41 8.92 7.87
C PHE A 34 7.36 9.27 8.92
N ALA A 35 6.21 9.81 8.53
CA ALA A 35 5.06 10.12 9.39
C ALA A 35 4.47 8.85 10.03
N GLY A 36 4.50 7.73 9.31
CA GLY A 36 4.10 6.41 9.78
C GLY A 36 5.19 5.65 10.57
N SER A 37 6.28 6.30 10.99
CA SER A 37 7.38 5.66 11.73
C SER A 37 7.52 6.13 13.18
N MET A 38 8.11 5.28 14.02
CA MET A 38 8.39 5.57 15.44
C MET A 38 9.36 6.76 15.63
N ASN A 39 10.19 7.10 14.63
CA ASN A 39 11.13 8.22 14.72
C ASN A 39 10.43 9.59 14.75
N PHE A 40 9.29 9.72 14.08
CA PHE A 40 8.52 10.98 14.04
C PHE A 40 8.00 11.38 15.42
N VAL A 41 7.59 10.38 16.21
CA VAL A 41 7.13 10.52 17.60
C VAL A 41 8.24 11.12 18.47
N TRP A 42 9.46 10.59 18.39
CA TRP A 42 10.61 11.07 19.15
C TRP A 42 11.02 12.49 18.76
N LEU A 43 11.03 12.79 17.45
CA LEU A 43 11.33 14.14 16.95
C LEU A 43 10.32 15.17 17.50
N HIS A 44 9.03 14.84 17.48
CA HIS A 44 7.98 15.69 18.04
C HIS A 44 8.12 15.88 19.55
N ALA A 45 8.35 14.80 20.30
CA ALA A 45 8.55 14.86 21.75
C ALA A 45 9.76 15.73 22.12
N ALA A 46 10.88 15.61 21.39
CA ALA A 46 12.06 16.44 21.59
C ALA A 46 11.83 17.91 21.25
N LEU A 47 11.23 18.18 20.07
CA LEU A 47 10.89 19.53 19.64
C LEU A 47 9.97 20.24 20.65
N PHE A 48 8.97 19.52 21.16
CA PHE A 48 8.04 20.04 22.17
C PHE A 48 8.70 20.24 23.53
N GLY A 49 9.52 19.28 23.99
CA GLY A 49 10.28 19.42 25.24
C GLY A 49 11.18 20.66 25.22
N VAL A 50 11.85 20.90 24.08
CA VAL A 50 12.64 22.12 23.87
C VAL A 50 11.74 23.36 23.84
N TRP A 51 10.63 23.35 23.09
CA TRP A 51 9.74 24.50 23.02
C TRP A 51 9.17 24.89 24.39
N MET A 52 8.67 23.93 25.17
CA MET A 52 8.13 24.18 26.51
C MET A 52 9.16 24.80 27.45
N LEU A 53 10.43 24.39 27.35
CA LEU A 53 11.51 24.93 28.19
C LEU A 53 11.92 26.35 27.81
N PHE A 54 11.79 26.73 26.52
CA PHE A 54 12.38 27.97 26.00
C PHE A 54 11.37 29.07 25.61
N LEU A 55 10.12 28.74 25.26
CA LEU A 55 9.19 29.69 24.64
C LEU A 55 7.94 30.03 25.45
N GLU A 56 7.61 29.30 26.54
CA GLU A 56 6.33 29.47 27.21
C GLU A 56 6.41 30.37 28.47
N ARG A 57 5.82 31.58 28.38
CA ARG A 57 5.77 32.58 29.47
C ARG A 57 4.34 32.84 29.99
N SER A 58 3.28 32.32 29.35
CA SER A 58 1.88 32.56 29.74
C SER A 58 0.95 31.36 29.50
N PRO A 59 0.22 30.85 30.52
CA PRO A 59 -0.37 29.50 30.52
C PRO A 59 -1.81 29.35 29.96
N TRP A 60 -2.46 30.38 29.42
CA TRP A 60 -3.91 30.31 29.09
C TRP A 60 -4.26 29.98 27.63
N PRO A 61 -3.62 30.56 26.60
CA PRO A 61 -3.81 30.15 25.19
C PRO A 61 -3.12 28.83 24.84
N THR A 62 -2.24 28.36 25.71
CA THR A 62 -1.38 27.20 25.50
C THR A 62 -2.13 25.88 25.61
N LEU A 63 -3.16 25.81 26.45
CA LEU A 63 -3.92 24.58 26.67
C LEU A 63 -4.67 24.13 25.43
N THR A 64 -5.36 25.05 24.74
CA THR A 64 -6.08 24.73 23.49
C THR A 64 -5.14 24.37 22.34
N LEU A 65 -4.00 25.06 22.26
CA LEU A 65 -2.94 24.72 21.30
C LEU A 65 -2.32 23.35 21.61
N ALA A 66 -2.02 23.07 22.87
CA ALA A 66 -1.48 21.80 23.33
C ALA A 66 -2.44 20.64 23.09
N VAL A 67 -3.74 20.81 23.36
CA VAL A 67 -4.78 19.79 23.06
C VAL A 67 -4.92 19.54 21.57
N SER A 68 -4.91 20.60 20.74
CA SER A 68 -4.96 20.43 19.28
C SER A 68 -3.74 19.66 18.76
N LEU A 69 -2.58 19.87 19.37
CA LEU A 69 -1.33 19.19 19.05
C LEU A 69 -1.33 17.73 19.53
N GLU A 70 -1.84 17.46 20.73
CA GLU A 70 -2.03 16.11 21.27
C GLU A 70 -2.94 15.28 20.37
N ALA A 71 -3.99 15.88 19.80
CA ALA A 71 -4.87 15.22 18.84
C ALA A 71 -4.15 14.81 17.54
N ILE A 72 -3.28 15.67 16.98
CA ILE A 72 -2.43 15.33 15.82
C ILE A 72 -1.50 14.16 16.17
N PHE A 73 -0.96 14.16 17.38
CA PHE A 73 -0.07 13.12 17.86
C PHE A 73 -0.78 11.77 17.99
N LEU A 74 -1.96 11.75 18.62
CA LEU A 74 -2.83 10.57 18.72
C LEU A 74 -3.22 10.06 17.34
N SER A 75 -3.61 10.94 16.42
CA SER A 75 -3.94 10.56 15.04
C SER A 75 -2.75 9.91 14.33
N THR A 76 -1.55 10.43 14.50
CA THR A 76 -0.33 9.84 13.92
C THR A 76 -0.01 8.49 14.55
N PHE A 77 -0.13 8.35 15.87
CA PHE A 77 0.04 7.08 16.57
C PHE A 77 -0.95 6.01 16.09
N VAL A 78 -2.22 6.39 15.91
CA VAL A 78 -3.25 5.51 15.34
C VAL A 78 -2.88 5.09 13.92
N MET A 79 -2.45 6.04 13.08
CA MET A 79 -2.01 5.77 11.71
C MET A 79 -0.81 4.82 11.66
N ILE A 80 0.16 4.95 12.58
CA ILE A 80 1.28 4.00 12.71
C ILE A 80 0.80 2.60 13.10
N GLY A 81 -0.12 2.52 14.06
CA GLY A 81 -0.74 1.25 14.47
C GLY A 81 -1.48 0.58 13.32
N GLN A 82 -2.25 1.36 12.56
CA GLN A 82 -2.93 0.91 11.35
C GLN A 82 -1.95 0.44 10.29
N ASN A 83 -0.86 1.16 10.04
CA ASN A 83 0.18 0.78 9.07
C ASN A 83 0.86 -0.55 9.44
N ARG A 84 1.18 -0.76 10.72
CA ARG A 84 1.77 -2.01 11.21
C ARG A 84 0.79 -3.19 11.14
N GLN A 85 -0.49 -2.95 11.44
CA GLN A 85 -1.52 -3.96 11.29
C GLN A 85 -1.77 -4.30 9.82
N ALA A 86 -1.76 -3.30 8.93
CA ALA A 86 -1.85 -3.51 7.49
C ALA A 86 -0.69 -4.37 6.97
N ALA A 87 0.55 -4.08 7.38
CA ALA A 87 1.72 -4.89 7.02
C ALA A 87 1.60 -6.33 7.52
N PHE A 88 1.10 -6.55 8.74
CA PHE A 88 0.87 -7.90 9.27
C PHE A 88 -0.25 -8.64 8.52
N GLN A 89 -1.35 -7.97 8.21
CA GLN A 89 -2.44 -8.55 7.43
C GLN A 89 -1.99 -8.92 6.02
N GLN A 90 -1.13 -8.11 5.42
CA GLN A 90 -0.57 -8.36 4.10
C GLN A 90 0.38 -9.57 4.11
N ALA A 91 1.24 -9.69 5.12
CA ALA A 91 2.08 -10.88 5.30
C ALA A 91 1.25 -12.15 5.57
N ARG A 92 0.13 -12.04 6.28
CA ARG A 92 -0.79 -13.15 6.50
C ARG A 92 -1.53 -13.54 5.20
N ALA A 93 -1.99 -12.56 4.44
CA ALA A 93 -2.63 -12.79 3.15
C ALA A 93 -1.67 -13.49 2.17
N ASP A 94 -0.41 -13.05 2.07
CA ASP A 94 0.60 -13.68 1.22
C ASP A 94 0.89 -15.15 1.60
N HIS A 95 0.76 -15.50 2.88
CA HIS A 95 0.86 -16.88 3.33
C HIS A 95 -0.39 -17.69 2.97
N ASP A 96 -1.58 -17.12 3.16
CA ASP A 96 -2.85 -17.77 2.81
C ASP A 96 -3.00 -17.96 1.28
N TYR A 97 -2.49 -17.02 0.46
CA TYR A 97 -2.48 -17.13 -1.00
C TYR A 97 -1.69 -18.33 -1.52
N GLN A 98 -0.57 -18.69 -0.88
CA GLN A 98 0.21 -19.86 -1.30
C GLN A 98 -0.55 -21.17 -1.07
N MET A 99 -1.33 -21.24 0.01
CA MET A 99 -2.18 -22.40 0.29
C MET A 99 -3.35 -22.48 -0.70
N GLU A 100 -4.00 -21.35 -0.97
CA GLU A 100 -5.17 -21.30 -1.86
C GLU A 100 -4.82 -21.63 -3.32
N ASP A 101 -3.67 -21.16 -3.84
CA ASP A 101 -3.22 -21.49 -5.20
C ASP A 101 -2.89 -22.99 -5.36
N LEU A 102 -2.34 -23.61 -4.32
CA LEU A 102 -2.08 -25.06 -4.25
C LEU A 102 -3.39 -25.86 -4.21
N GLU A 103 -4.36 -25.42 -3.42
CA GLU A 103 -5.69 -26.06 -3.33
C GLU A 103 -6.45 -25.96 -4.65
N LEU A 104 -6.40 -24.81 -5.33
CA LEU A 104 -7.04 -24.62 -6.65
C LEU A 104 -6.40 -25.49 -7.73
N LYS A 105 -5.07 -25.57 -7.77
CA LYS A 105 -4.34 -26.45 -8.70
C LYS A 105 -4.72 -27.91 -8.46
N THR A 106 -4.69 -28.35 -7.21
CA THR A 106 -5.05 -29.72 -6.83
C THR A 106 -6.51 -30.03 -7.21
N ASN A 107 -7.46 -29.13 -6.92
CA ASN A 107 -8.87 -29.32 -7.32
C ASN A 107 -9.05 -29.40 -8.83
N THR A 108 -8.34 -28.56 -9.59
CA THR A 108 -8.41 -28.56 -11.06
C THR A 108 -7.85 -29.86 -11.62
N GLU A 109 -6.75 -30.36 -11.04
CA GLU A 109 -6.09 -31.59 -11.46
C GLU A 109 -6.95 -32.82 -11.14
N LEU A 110 -7.53 -32.90 -9.94
CA LEU A 110 -8.51 -33.92 -9.55
C LEU A 110 -9.74 -33.91 -10.47
N THR A 111 -10.27 -32.73 -10.78
CA THR A 111 -11.42 -32.60 -11.70
C THR A 111 -11.07 -33.10 -13.11
N ARG A 112 -9.84 -32.83 -13.58
CA ARG A 112 -9.36 -33.31 -14.87
C ARG A 112 -9.19 -34.83 -14.87
N GLU A 113 -8.62 -35.42 -13.82
CA GLU A 113 -8.52 -36.88 -13.69
C GLU A 113 -9.89 -37.55 -13.64
N ILE A 114 -10.82 -37.02 -12.84
CA ILE A 114 -12.20 -37.53 -12.78
C ILE A 114 -12.84 -37.48 -14.16
N HIS A 115 -12.67 -36.38 -14.91
CA HIS A 115 -13.18 -36.26 -16.26
C HIS A 115 -12.60 -37.31 -17.22
N LEU A 116 -11.28 -37.53 -17.18
CA LEU A 116 -10.60 -38.52 -18.00
C LEU A 116 -11.05 -39.95 -17.66
N LEU A 117 -11.11 -40.28 -16.36
CA LEU A 117 -11.59 -41.58 -15.89
C LEU A 117 -13.05 -41.79 -16.30
N THR A 118 -13.90 -40.76 -16.22
CA THR A 118 -15.30 -40.82 -16.64
C THR A 118 -15.42 -41.02 -18.15
N GLN A 119 -14.60 -40.34 -18.97
CA GLN A 119 -14.57 -40.55 -20.43
C GLN A 119 -14.12 -41.97 -20.79
N GLU A 120 -13.07 -42.49 -20.15
CA GLU A 120 -12.56 -43.84 -20.38
C GLU A 120 -13.62 -44.90 -20.01
N LEU A 121 -14.33 -44.69 -18.90
CA LEU A 121 -15.39 -45.58 -18.43
C LEU A 121 -16.61 -45.52 -19.34
N HIS A 122 -17.01 -44.32 -19.79
CA HIS A 122 -18.05 -44.13 -20.81
C HIS A 122 -17.69 -44.85 -22.11
N ARG A 123 -16.46 -44.71 -22.59
CA ARG A 123 -15.97 -45.36 -23.81
C ARG A 123 -15.97 -46.89 -23.73
N ARG A 124 -15.68 -47.46 -22.56
CA ARG A 124 -15.65 -48.92 -22.35
C ARG A 124 -17.03 -49.55 -22.14
N TYR A 125 -17.95 -48.83 -21.50
CA TYR A 125 -19.27 -49.38 -21.15
C TYR A 125 -20.40 -48.95 -22.09
N ILE A 126 -20.23 -47.85 -22.82
CA ILE A 126 -21.19 -47.34 -23.81
C ILE A 126 -20.47 -47.34 -25.17
N GLY A 127 -20.49 -48.49 -25.84
CA GLY A 127 -19.99 -48.61 -27.22
C GLY A 127 -20.78 -47.71 -28.18
N PRO A 128 -20.20 -47.35 -29.36
CA PRO A 128 -20.84 -46.44 -30.31
C PRO A 128 -22.25 -46.93 -30.70
N PRO A 129 -23.22 -46.02 -30.93
CA PRO A 129 -24.53 -46.42 -31.44
C PRO A 129 -24.33 -47.16 -32.78
N ASN A 130 -24.99 -48.32 -32.86
CA ASN A 130 -25.00 -49.29 -33.96
C ASN A 130 -24.92 -48.68 -35.37
#